data_AF-A0A6N6JLG1-F1
#
_entry.id   AF-A0A6N6JLG1-F1
#
_cell.length_a   1.000
_cell.length_b   1.000
_cell.length_c   1.000
_cell.angle_alpha   90.00
_cell.angle_beta   90.00
_cell.angle_gamma   90.00
#
_symmetry.space_group_name_H-M   'P 1'
#
loop_
_entity.id
_entity.type
_entity.pdbx_description
1 polymer ?
#
loop_
_entity_poly.entity_id
_entity_poly.type
_entity_poly.pdbx_seq_one_letter_code
_entity_poly.pdbx_strand_id
1 'polypeptide(L)'
;MIHPSTTLLFAILIAASTISVRAQTSRDGFETMAQPTEDQSECKAPRPPKDLAETAYIRNGYRAILRIMAAKKWQETGSCDCFFTSIEWDQVLEASTEYHVFDDEKRPFDTSELRKLADRLLAERDAACGS
;
A
#
# COMPACT_ATOMS: atom_id res chain seq x y z
N MET A 1 57.68 14.79 43.10
CA MET A 1 58.09 15.65 41.97
C MET A 1 56.85 15.77 41.07
N ILE A 2 56.00 16.78 41.28
CA ILE A 2 56.02 18.13 40.65
C ILE A 2 55.82 18.04 39.12
N HIS A 3 54.64 18.52 38.68
CA HIS A 3 54.09 18.79 37.33
C HIS A 3 55.06 19.55 36.39
N PRO A 4 54.79 19.82 35.08
CA PRO A 4 53.52 19.80 34.31
C PRO A 4 53.66 19.20 32.89
N SER A 5 52.62 19.21 32.04
CA SER A 5 52.57 19.97 30.77
C SER A 5 51.90 19.04 29.73
N THR A 6 50.98 19.40 28.85
CA THR A 6 50.46 20.68 28.40
C THR A 6 49.07 20.41 27.84
N THR A 7 48.10 21.22 28.24
CA THR A 7 46.79 21.34 27.62
C THR A 7 46.93 21.66 26.13
N LEU A 8 46.34 20.86 25.24
CA LEU A 8 46.14 21.22 23.84
C LEU A 8 44.64 21.26 23.56
N LEU A 9 44.08 22.45 23.75
CA LEU A 9 42.77 22.85 23.28
C LEU A 9 42.79 22.92 21.75
N PHE A 10 42.13 21.98 21.08
CA PHE A 10 41.80 22.13 19.67
C PHE A 10 40.53 22.99 19.55
N ALA A 11 40.70 24.23 19.09
CA ALA A 11 39.60 25.10 18.72
C ALA A 11 39.00 24.61 17.37
N ILE A 12 37.74 24.19 17.38
CA ILE A 12 36.99 23.84 16.17
C ILE A 12 36.44 25.14 15.57
N LEU A 13 37.02 25.58 14.46
CA LEU A 13 36.49 26.64 13.62
C LEU A 13 35.33 26.09 12.78
N ILE A 14 34.09 26.39 13.16
CA ILE A 14 32.91 26.13 12.32
C ILE A 14 32.83 27.25 11.28
N ALA A 15 33.33 26.98 10.07
CA ALA A 15 33.06 27.83 8.92
C ALA A 15 31.59 27.63 8.51
N ALA A 16 30.75 28.65 8.76
CA ALA A 16 29.38 28.68 8.26
C ALA A 16 29.41 28.96 6.75
N SER A 17 29.47 27.91 5.94
CA SER A 17 29.27 28.01 4.49
C SER A 17 27.79 28.26 4.22
N THR A 18 27.45 29.43 3.70
CA THR A 18 26.12 29.73 3.19
C THR A 18 25.84 28.87 1.96
N ILE A 19 25.07 27.79 2.15
CA ILE A 19 24.59 26.96 1.05
C ILE A 19 23.62 27.81 0.22
N SER A 20 24.11 28.42 -0.86
CA SER A 20 23.24 28.93 -1.92
C SER A 20 22.58 27.72 -2.58
N VAL A 21 21.31 27.46 -2.25
CA VAL A 21 20.48 26.50 -2.98
C VAL A 21 20.24 27.09 -4.36
N ARG A 22 21.08 26.71 -5.32
CA ARG A 22 20.82 26.95 -6.74
C ARG A 22 19.80 25.89 -7.17
N ALA A 23 18.57 26.30 -7.46
CA ALA A 23 17.61 25.45 -8.13
C ALA A 23 18.22 25.04 -9.49
N GLN A 24 18.74 23.82 -9.58
CA GLN A 24 19.11 23.22 -10.84
C GLN A 24 17.80 22.82 -11.51
N THR A 25 17.36 23.60 -12.49
CA THR A 25 16.33 23.15 -13.42
C THR A 25 16.98 22.05 -14.27
N SER A 26 16.97 20.81 -13.78
CA SER A 26 17.36 19.68 -14.62
C SER A 26 16.43 19.69 -15.82
N ARG A 27 16.99 19.93 -17.00
CA ARG A 27 16.31 19.82 -18.29
C ARG A 27 16.25 18.37 -18.76
N ASP A 28 16.12 17.43 -17.82
CA ASP A 28 15.69 16.09 -18.16
C ASP A 28 14.17 16.16 -18.24
N GLY A 29 13.65 16.04 -19.47
CA GLY A 29 12.23 15.95 -19.73
C GLY A 29 11.61 14.89 -18.82
N PHE A 30 10.34 15.07 -18.48
CA PHE A 30 9.56 14.07 -17.77
C PHE A 30 9.49 12.80 -18.64
N GLU A 31 10.49 11.92 -18.53
CA GLU A 31 10.38 10.57 -19.02
C GLU A 31 9.18 9.98 -18.29
N THR A 32 8.13 9.75 -19.08
CA THR A 32 6.93 9.09 -18.60
C THR A 32 7.37 7.73 -18.09
N MET A 33 7.31 7.52 -16.77
CA MET A 33 7.44 6.21 -16.15
C MET A 33 6.24 5.37 -16.57
N ALA A 34 6.28 4.87 -17.81
CA ALA A 34 5.33 3.91 -18.31
C ALA A 34 5.41 2.71 -17.37
N GLN A 35 4.36 2.51 -16.57
CA GLN A 35 4.29 1.32 -15.73
C GLN A 35 4.29 0.12 -16.69
N PRO A 36 5.13 -0.90 -16.44
CA PRO A 36 5.04 -2.16 -17.16
C PRO A 36 3.58 -2.62 -17.16
N THR A 37 3.08 -3.12 -18.30
CA THR A 37 1.86 -3.93 -18.28
C THR A 37 2.20 -5.15 -17.45
N GLU A 38 1.76 -5.15 -16.19
CA GLU A 38 2.01 -6.26 -15.29
C GLU A 38 1.32 -7.50 -15.88
N ASP A 39 2.15 -8.45 -16.34
CA ASP A 39 1.70 -9.79 -16.68
C ASP A 39 0.98 -10.35 -15.44
N GLN A 40 -0.22 -10.92 -15.63
CA GLN A 40 -1.10 -11.44 -14.57
C GLN A 40 -0.52 -12.70 -13.87
N SER A 41 0.80 -12.93 -13.96
CA SER A 41 1.46 -14.09 -13.39
C SER A 41 1.55 -14.04 -11.87
N GLU A 42 1.49 -12.85 -11.27
CA GLU A 42 1.45 -12.70 -9.81
C GLU A 42 -0.02 -12.59 -9.36
N CYS A 43 -0.43 -13.37 -8.35
CA CYS A 43 -1.79 -13.32 -7.82
C CYS A 43 -2.06 -11.96 -7.15
N LYS A 44 -2.46 -10.99 -7.97
CA LYS A 44 -2.63 -9.59 -7.58
C LYS A 44 -4.07 -9.17 -7.78
N ALA A 45 -4.65 -8.55 -6.75
CA ALA A 45 -6.03 -8.08 -6.84
C ALA A 45 -6.16 -7.02 -7.96
N PRO A 46 -7.15 -7.14 -8.86
CA PRO A 46 -7.34 -6.22 -9.96
C PRO A 46 -7.64 -4.79 -9.47
N ARG A 47 -7.50 -3.82 -10.37
CA ARG A 47 -7.97 -2.46 -10.11
C ARG A 47 -9.51 -2.43 -10.25
N PRO A 48 -10.23 -1.76 -9.33
CA PRO A 48 -11.68 -1.60 -9.44
C PRO A 48 -12.04 -0.78 -10.68
N PRO A 49 -13.15 -1.12 -11.38
CA PRO A 49 -13.71 -0.31 -12.46
C PRO A 49 -13.96 1.11 -12.00
N LYS A 50 -13.74 2.10 -12.88
CA LYS A 50 -13.85 3.51 -12.52
C LYS A 50 -15.29 3.93 -12.20
N ASP A 51 -16.25 3.28 -12.83
CA ASP A 51 -17.69 3.43 -12.69
C ASP A 51 -18.29 2.65 -11.51
N LEU A 52 -17.51 1.78 -10.84
CA LEU A 52 -17.97 1.01 -9.69
C LEU A 52 -18.42 1.89 -8.51
N ALA A 53 -17.79 3.05 -8.34
CA ALA A 53 -18.21 4.07 -7.39
C ALA A 53 -17.62 5.43 -7.77
N GLU A 54 -18.28 6.51 -7.34
CA GLU A 54 -17.89 7.89 -7.62
C GLU A 54 -16.44 8.18 -7.17
N THR A 55 -16.10 7.83 -5.93
CA THR A 55 -14.81 8.20 -5.34
C THR A 55 -13.81 7.05 -5.37
N ALA A 56 -12.53 7.39 -5.51
CA ALA A 56 -11.44 6.43 -5.36
C ALA A 56 -11.42 5.82 -3.95
N TYR A 57 -11.88 6.55 -2.94
CA TYR A 57 -12.00 6.05 -1.58
C TYR A 57 -12.91 4.83 -1.48
N ILE A 58 -14.14 4.94 -2.01
CA ILE A 58 -15.12 3.85 -2.00
C ILE A 58 -14.60 2.66 -2.83
N ARG A 59 -14.04 2.93 -4.02
CA ARG A 59 -13.43 1.88 -4.86
C ARG A 59 -12.27 1.17 -4.17
N ASN A 60 -11.47 1.87 -3.37
CA ASN A 60 -10.41 1.25 -2.57
C ASN A 60 -10.96 0.36 -1.44
N GLY A 61 -12.11 0.73 -0.86
CA GLY A 61 -12.87 -0.14 0.05
C GLY A 61 -13.31 -1.42 -0.63
N TYR A 62 -13.95 -1.34 -1.81
CA TYR A 62 -14.34 -2.53 -2.58
C TYR A 62 -13.15 -3.41 -2.95
N ARG A 63 -12.02 -2.83 -3.35
CA ARG A 63 -10.81 -3.62 -3.62
C ARG A 63 -10.31 -4.35 -2.37
N ALA A 64 -10.43 -3.75 -1.18
CA ALA A 64 -10.09 -4.43 0.07
C ALA A 64 -11.08 -5.56 0.40
N ILE A 65 -12.37 -5.36 0.17
CA ILE A 65 -13.40 -6.39 0.33
C ILE A 65 -13.17 -7.57 -0.62
N LEU A 66 -12.89 -7.31 -1.91
CA LEU A 66 -12.47 -8.35 -2.87
C LEU A 66 -11.31 -9.18 -2.33
N ARG A 67 -10.32 -8.53 -1.70
CA ARG A 67 -9.17 -9.22 -1.11
C ARG A 67 -9.56 -10.12 0.05
N ILE A 68 -10.46 -9.65 0.91
CA ILE A 68 -11.01 -10.43 2.02
C ILE A 68 -11.78 -11.64 1.49
N MET A 69 -12.64 -11.45 0.49
CA MET A 69 -13.45 -12.52 -0.11
C MET A 69 -12.56 -13.59 -0.75
N ALA A 70 -11.52 -13.22 -1.50
CA ALA A 70 -10.60 -14.17 -2.10
C ALA A 70 -9.84 -14.98 -1.04
N ALA A 71 -9.42 -14.34 0.06
CA ALA A 71 -8.77 -15.05 1.16
C ALA A 71 -9.74 -16.01 1.88
N LYS A 72 -10.99 -15.59 2.12
CA LYS A 72 -12.05 -16.46 2.63
C LYS A 72 -12.31 -17.65 1.68
N LYS A 73 -12.27 -17.43 0.37
CA LYS A 73 -12.43 -18.51 -0.63
C LYS A 73 -11.33 -19.57 -0.54
N TRP A 74 -10.09 -19.14 -0.30
CA TRP A 74 -9.02 -20.06 0.05
C TRP A 74 -9.32 -20.83 1.35
N GLN A 75 -9.76 -20.15 2.42
CA GLN A 75 -10.12 -20.82 3.68
C GLN A 75 -11.25 -21.86 3.51
N GLU A 76 -12.23 -21.56 2.66
CA GLU A 76 -13.36 -22.46 2.34
C GLU A 76 -12.93 -23.68 1.53
N THR A 77 -12.04 -23.51 0.56
CA THR A 77 -11.71 -24.54 -0.44
C THR A 77 -10.39 -25.27 -0.14
N GLY A 78 -9.52 -24.67 0.65
CA GLY A 78 -8.12 -25.07 0.82
C GLY A 78 -7.23 -24.89 -0.42
N SER A 79 -7.76 -24.37 -1.54
CA SER A 79 -6.99 -24.23 -2.78
C SER A 79 -6.12 -22.97 -2.77
N CYS A 80 -4.86 -23.12 -3.15
CA CYS A 80 -3.90 -22.03 -3.31
C CYS A 80 -4.06 -21.24 -4.62
N ASP A 81 -5.13 -21.50 -5.37
CA ASP A 81 -5.45 -20.76 -6.58
C ASP A 81 -5.70 -19.28 -6.32
N CYS A 82 -5.50 -18.47 -7.36
CA CYS A 82 -5.80 -17.05 -7.28
C CYS A 82 -7.29 -16.77 -7.50
N PHE A 83 -8.02 -16.49 -6.43
CA PHE A 83 -9.46 -16.24 -6.51
C PHE A 83 -9.87 -14.82 -6.93
N PHE A 84 -8.93 -13.87 -7.08
CA PHE A 84 -9.29 -12.48 -7.38
C PHE A 84 -10.05 -12.27 -8.69
N THR A 85 -9.84 -13.13 -9.69
CA THR A 85 -10.52 -13.06 -10.99
C THR A 85 -11.77 -13.94 -11.05
N SER A 86 -12.00 -14.76 -10.02
CA SER A 86 -13.20 -15.61 -9.90
C SER A 86 -14.37 -14.94 -9.17
N ILE A 87 -14.12 -13.76 -8.60
CA ILE A 87 -15.09 -12.99 -7.82
C ILE A 87 -15.45 -11.76 -8.64
N GLU A 88 -16.72 -11.67 -9.02
CA GLU A 88 -17.24 -10.53 -9.78
C GLU A 88 -17.45 -9.32 -8.87
N TRP A 89 -17.33 -8.11 -9.43
CA TRP A 89 -17.50 -6.88 -8.65
C TRP A 89 -18.91 -6.74 -8.06
N ASP A 90 -19.94 -7.27 -8.71
CA ASP A 90 -21.31 -7.27 -8.17
C ASP A 90 -21.42 -8.07 -6.86
N GLN A 91 -20.68 -9.17 -6.74
CA GLN A 91 -20.60 -9.95 -5.50
C GLN A 91 -19.88 -9.17 -4.40
N VAL A 92 -18.88 -8.37 -4.77
CA VAL A 92 -18.19 -7.47 -3.83
C VAL A 92 -19.13 -6.37 -3.34
N LEU A 93 -19.97 -5.82 -4.23
CA LEU A 93 -20.97 -4.82 -3.85
C LEU A 93 -22.00 -5.40 -2.87
N GLU A 94 -22.49 -6.61 -3.12
CA GLU A 94 -23.42 -7.30 -2.23
C GLU A 94 -22.80 -7.54 -0.84
N ALA A 95 -21.60 -8.13 -0.81
CA ALA A 95 -20.86 -8.39 0.42
C ALA A 95 -20.46 -7.11 1.17
N SER A 96 -20.36 -5.96 0.49
CA SER A 96 -19.90 -4.70 1.09
C SER A 96 -20.80 -4.19 2.21
N THR A 97 -22.07 -4.60 2.23
CA THR A 97 -23.03 -4.27 3.27
C THR A 97 -22.58 -4.76 4.65
N GLU A 98 -21.87 -5.90 4.73
CA GLU A 98 -21.29 -6.44 5.97
C GLU A 98 -20.15 -5.58 6.53
N TYR A 99 -19.57 -4.73 5.70
CA TYR A 99 -18.36 -3.95 6.00
C TYR A 99 -18.66 -2.46 6.17
N HIS A 100 -19.92 -2.06 6.14
CA HIS A 100 -20.37 -0.68 6.33
C HIS A 100 -20.17 -0.27 7.80
N VAL A 101 -19.35 0.75 8.05
CA VAL A 101 -19.00 1.21 9.40
C VAL A 101 -19.60 2.57 9.73
N PHE A 102 -19.71 3.46 8.74
CA PHE A 102 -20.13 4.84 8.96
C PHE A 102 -21.40 5.17 8.19
N ASP A 103 -22.34 5.87 8.82
CA ASP A 103 -23.54 6.43 8.17
C ASP A 103 -23.21 7.70 7.35
N ASP A 104 -22.15 7.61 6.54
CA ASP A 104 -21.71 8.64 5.60
C ASP A 104 -21.55 7.98 4.23
N GLU A 105 -22.47 8.31 3.31
CA GLU A 105 -22.48 7.76 1.94
C GLU A 105 -21.16 7.99 1.19
N LYS A 106 -20.40 9.05 1.53
CA LYS A 106 -19.11 9.36 0.90
C LYS A 106 -17.95 8.59 1.53
N ARG A 107 -18.15 8.06 2.74
CA ARG A 107 -17.15 7.33 3.50
C ARG A 107 -17.78 6.14 4.25
N PRO A 108 -18.38 5.17 3.55
CA PRO A 108 -19.11 4.08 4.19
C PRO A 108 -18.20 3.08 4.91
N PHE A 109 -16.93 3.01 4.52
CA PHE A 109 -15.98 2.01 5.02
C PHE A 109 -14.93 2.62 5.93
N ASP A 110 -14.33 1.81 6.80
CA ASP A 110 -12.96 2.05 7.26
C ASP A 110 -11.98 1.33 6.34
N THR A 111 -11.51 2.04 5.30
CA THR A 111 -10.57 1.44 4.33
C THR A 111 -9.23 1.01 4.94
N SER A 112 -8.82 1.58 6.08
CA SER A 112 -7.59 1.19 6.76
C SER A 112 -7.78 -0.19 7.40
N GLU A 113 -8.87 -0.36 8.15
CA GLU A 113 -9.16 -1.64 8.81
C GLU A 113 -9.44 -2.76 7.82
N LEU A 114 -10.16 -2.48 6.72
CA LEU A 114 -10.37 -3.45 5.65
C LEU A 114 -9.05 -3.93 5.03
N ARG A 115 -8.09 -3.02 4.85
CA ARG A 115 -6.77 -3.39 4.31
C ARG A 115 -5.98 -4.24 5.28
N LYS A 116 -5.95 -3.88 6.57
CA LYS A 116 -5.29 -4.69 7.60
C LYS A 116 -5.88 -6.10 7.68
N LEU A 117 -7.20 -6.21 7.62
CA LEU A 117 -7.91 -7.49 7.58
C LEU A 117 -7.54 -8.31 6.35
N ALA A 118 -7.59 -7.69 5.16
CA ALA A 118 -7.20 -8.34 3.90
C ALA A 118 -5.74 -8.83 3.94
N ASP A 119 -4.82 -7.98 4.39
CA ASP A 119 -3.38 -8.29 4.45
C ASP A 119 -3.12 -9.46 5.40
N ARG A 120 -3.77 -9.47 6.57
CA ARG A 120 -3.68 -10.59 7.53
C ARG A 120 -4.15 -11.90 6.92
N LEU A 121 -5.35 -11.94 6.33
CA LEU A 121 -5.93 -13.16 5.77
C LEU A 121 -5.13 -13.69 4.57
N LEU A 122 -4.59 -12.80 3.73
CA LEU A 122 -3.74 -13.21 2.62
C LEU A 122 -2.37 -13.68 3.10
N ALA A 123 -1.81 -13.10 4.16
CA ALA A 123 -0.59 -13.62 4.78
C ALA A 123 -0.79 -15.03 5.37
N GLU A 124 -1.97 -15.32 5.94
CA GLU A 124 -2.33 -16.68 6.38
C GLU A 124 -2.35 -17.67 5.21
N ARG A 125 -2.93 -17.28 4.07
CA ARG A 125 -2.88 -18.07 2.83
C ARG A 125 -1.44 -18.31 2.39
N ASP A 126 -0.64 -17.25 2.28
CA ASP A 126 0.72 -17.32 1.75
C ASP A 126 1.61 -18.22 2.62
N ALA A 127 1.43 -18.17 3.94
CA ALA A 127 2.10 -19.04 4.88
C ALA A 127 1.68 -20.52 4.72
N ALA A 128 0.42 -20.80 4.39
CA ALA A 128 -0.09 -22.16 4.23
C ALA A 128 0.24 -22.78 2.85
N CYS A 129 0.24 -21.96 1.81
CA CYS A 129 0.40 -22.42 0.43
C CYS A 129 1.85 -22.62 0.00
N GLY A 130 2.81 -22.08 0.76
CA GLY A 130 4.22 -22.06 0.38
C GLY A 130 4.43 -21.02 -0.72
N SER A 131 5.17 -19.97 -0.38
CA SER A 131 5.54 -18.86 -1.28
C SER A 131 6.21 -19.33 -2.57
#